data_AF-T0LBZ3-F1
#
_entry.id   AF-T0LBZ3-F1
#
_cell.length_a   1.000
_cell.length_b   1.000
_cell.length_c   1.000
_cell.angle_alpha   90.00
_cell.angle_beta   90.00
_cell.angle_gamma   90.00
#
_symmetry.space_group_name_H-M   'P 1'
#
loop_
_entity.id
_entity.type
_entity.pdbx_description
1 polymer ?
#
loop_
_entity_poly.entity_id
_entity_poly.type
_entity_poly.pdbx_seq_one_letter_code
_entity_poly.pdbx_strand_id
1 'polypeptide(L)'
;MNIYTLITTKTLSTLSLQTYIYITSSSSYLIFFLLSSQFLINISLIIYIKYKTDQFKLKFLRRHYNPSIKLLLSIYILEIIPILIFYYMLLNLKFLIINLVIIILLDLISLYNKKSRRTTVLEPNDEFFKICFLKEDFYVDGVKEIEQFDVVQVLGKKGDVVRVRRSDGRRFNCPVGIINDEVEVMV
;
A
#
# COMPACT_ATOMS: atom_id res chain seq x y z
N MET A 1 9.96 4.74 0.19
CA MET A 1 9.79 4.28 -1.21
C MET A 1 8.57 3.35 -1.28
N ASN A 2 7.75 3.38 -2.33
CA ASN A 2 6.61 2.45 -2.45
C ASN A 2 7.15 1.02 -2.70
N ILE A 3 6.44 -0.02 -2.23
CA ILE A 3 6.83 -1.42 -2.41
C ILE A 3 6.94 -1.77 -3.89
N TYR A 4 6.02 -1.27 -4.71
CA TYR A 4 6.10 -1.40 -6.17
C TYR A 4 7.42 -0.83 -6.69
N THR A 5 7.75 0.42 -6.34
CA THR A 5 8.98 1.08 -6.80
C THR A 5 10.24 0.34 -6.35
N LEU A 6 10.27 -0.18 -5.11
CA LEU A 6 11.38 -0.96 -4.58
C LEU A 6 11.62 -2.24 -5.37
N ILE A 7 10.56 -3.00 -5.59
CA ILE A 7 10.65 -4.28 -6.29
C ILE A 7 11.06 -4.05 -7.73
N THR A 8 10.48 -3.06 -8.41
CA THR A 8 10.88 -2.71 -9.78
C THR A 8 12.34 -2.29 -9.87
N THR A 9 12.85 -1.49 -8.94
CA THR A 9 14.27 -1.05 -8.97
C THR A 9 15.21 -2.21 -8.72
N LYS A 10 14.86 -3.11 -7.79
CA LYS A 10 15.64 -4.32 -7.52
C LYS A 10 15.71 -5.21 -8.74
N THR A 11 14.55 -5.57 -9.30
CA THR A 11 14.47 -6.43 -10.48
C THR A 11 15.21 -5.84 -11.68
N LEU A 12 15.15 -4.51 -11.86
CA LEU A 12 15.83 -3.86 -12.99
C LEU A 12 17.36 -3.87 -12.78
N SER A 13 17.83 -3.61 -11.57
CA SER A 13 19.26 -3.63 -11.24
C SER A 13 19.87 -5.04 -11.32
N THR A 14 19.12 -6.07 -10.90
CA THR A 14 19.57 -7.47 -10.96
C THR A 14 19.62 -7.94 -12.41
N LEU A 15 18.56 -7.68 -13.19
CA LEU A 15 18.49 -8.06 -14.59
C LEU A 15 19.54 -7.34 -15.45
N SER A 16 19.79 -6.05 -15.23
CA SER A 16 20.80 -5.31 -16.00
C SER A 16 22.20 -5.88 -15.77
N LEU A 17 22.55 -6.18 -14.52
CA LEU A 17 23.83 -6.77 -14.17
C LEU A 17 23.98 -8.20 -14.72
N GLN A 18 22.94 -9.04 -14.60
CA GLN A 18 22.96 -10.39 -15.16
C GLN A 18 23.05 -10.37 -16.69
N THR A 19 22.36 -9.44 -17.36
CA THR A 19 22.42 -9.29 -18.83
C THR A 19 23.80 -8.85 -19.29
N TYR A 20 24.41 -7.87 -18.60
CA TYR A 20 25.79 -7.44 -18.89
C TYR A 20 26.78 -8.60 -18.79
N ILE A 21 26.65 -9.41 -17.74
CA ILE A 21 27.52 -10.57 -17.54
C ILE A 21 27.27 -11.63 -18.60
N TYR A 22 26.01 -11.92 -18.94
CA TYR A 22 25.68 -12.85 -20.01
C TYR A 22 26.34 -12.46 -21.35
N ILE A 23 26.28 -11.18 -21.72
CA ILE A 23 26.88 -10.66 -22.96
C ILE A 23 28.41 -10.80 -22.93
N THR A 24 29.04 -10.51 -21.80
CA THR A 24 30.51 -10.52 -21.66
C THR A 24 31.10 -11.91 -21.46
N SER A 25 30.30 -12.89 -21.02
CA SER A 25 30.77 -14.24 -20.67
C SER A 25 30.71 -15.24 -21.84
N SER A 26 30.27 -14.84 -23.04
CA SER A 26 30.03 -15.73 -24.19
C SER A 26 29.26 -17.00 -23.81
N SER A 27 28.24 -16.84 -22.97
CA SER A 27 27.60 -17.93 -22.23
C SER A 27 26.62 -18.80 -23.05
N SER A 28 26.37 -20.01 -22.56
CA SER A 28 25.57 -21.05 -23.20
C SER A 28 24.05 -20.75 -23.22
N TYR A 29 23.33 -21.45 -24.12
CA TYR A 29 21.86 -21.39 -24.23
C TYR A 29 21.12 -21.70 -22.92
N LEU A 30 21.71 -22.50 -22.02
CA LEU A 30 21.16 -22.78 -20.69
C LEU A 30 21.07 -21.52 -19.82
N ILE A 31 22.07 -20.65 -19.87
CA ILE A 31 22.11 -19.41 -19.11
C ILE A 31 21.11 -18.40 -19.67
N PHE A 32 20.94 -18.40 -21.00
CA PHE A 32 19.89 -17.61 -21.66
C PHE A 32 18.48 -18.04 -21.21
N PHE A 33 18.23 -19.36 -21.13
CA PHE A 33 16.96 -19.88 -20.64
C PHE A 33 16.70 -19.51 -19.18
N LEU A 34 17.71 -19.59 -18.32
CA LEU A 34 17.63 -19.15 -16.93
C LEU A 34 17.28 -17.65 -16.83
N LEU A 35 18.02 -16.80 -17.56
CA LEU A 35 17.77 -15.35 -17.58
C LEU A 35 16.34 -15.02 -18.06
N SER A 36 15.88 -15.71 -19.10
CA SER A 36 14.54 -15.55 -19.67
C SER A 36 13.44 -15.97 -18.71
N SER A 37 13.63 -17.11 -18.01
CA SER A 37 12.69 -17.59 -16.99
C SER A 37 12.61 -16.62 -15.80
N GLN A 38 13.75 -16.08 -15.37
CA GLN A 38 13.82 -15.11 -14.28
C GLN A 38 13.15 -13.78 -14.66
N PHE A 39 13.34 -13.32 -15.90
CA PHE A 39 12.65 -12.15 -16.44
C PHE A 39 11.13 -12.31 -16.41
N LEU A 40 10.61 -13.46 -16.85
CA LEU A 40 9.17 -13.73 -16.83
C LEU A 40 8.59 -13.74 -15.41
N ILE A 41 9.27 -14.41 -14.47
CA ILE A 41 8.86 -14.45 -13.06
C ILE A 41 8.81 -13.03 -12.49
N ASN A 42 9.85 -12.21 -12.74
CA ASN A 42 9.92 -10.84 -12.26
C ASN A 42 8.79 -9.98 -12.82
N ILE A 43 8.47 -10.09 -14.12
CA ILE A 43 7.34 -9.38 -14.74
C ILE A 43 6.01 -9.79 -14.10
N SER A 44 5.77 -11.10 -13.96
CA SER A 44 4.53 -11.60 -13.34
C SER A 44 4.36 -11.08 -11.92
N LEU A 45 5.46 -11.00 -11.16
CA LEU A 45 5.47 -10.48 -9.79
C LEU A 45 5.19 -8.98 -9.73
N ILE A 46 5.82 -8.19 -10.62
CA ILE A 46 5.56 -6.74 -10.74
C ILE A 46 4.09 -6.49 -11.08
N ILE A 47 3.54 -7.23 -12.06
CA ILE A 47 2.13 -7.14 -12.47
C ILE A 47 1.22 -7.50 -11.30
N TYR A 48 1.50 -8.60 -10.59
CA TYR A 48 0.73 -9.03 -9.42
C TYR A 48 0.69 -7.95 -8.34
N ILE A 49 1.84 -7.36 -8.00
CA ILE A 49 1.93 -6.33 -6.97
C ILE A 49 1.23 -5.06 -7.42
N LYS A 50 1.36 -4.67 -8.69
CA LYS A 50 0.63 -3.52 -9.25
C LYS A 50 -0.88 -3.72 -9.13
N TYR A 51 -1.38 -4.86 -9.63
CA TYR A 51 -2.79 -5.21 -9.57
C TYR A 51 -3.32 -5.18 -8.13
N LYS A 52 -2.60 -5.80 -7.18
CA LYS A 52 -3.01 -5.78 -5.76
C LYS A 52 -2.96 -4.38 -5.15
N THR A 53 -1.97 -3.58 -5.51
CA THR A 53 -1.88 -2.19 -5.06
C THR A 53 -3.04 -1.36 -5.58
N ASP A 54 -3.42 -1.54 -6.84
CA ASP A 54 -4.53 -0.80 -7.47
C ASP A 54 -5.89 -1.24 -6.90
N GLN A 55 -6.12 -2.56 -6.73
CA GLN A 55 -7.32 -3.05 -6.02
C GLN A 55 -7.42 -2.50 -4.60
N PHE A 56 -6.30 -2.38 -3.90
CA PHE A 56 -6.28 -1.86 -2.54
C PHE A 56 -6.58 -0.35 -2.50
N LYS A 57 -6.06 0.42 -3.47
CA LYS A 57 -6.39 1.85 -3.62
C LYS A 57 -7.88 2.06 -3.92
N LEU A 58 -8.47 1.20 -4.75
CA LEU A 58 -9.90 1.26 -5.07
C LEU A 58 -10.79 0.97 -3.86
N LYS A 59 -10.34 0.08 -2.96
CA LYS A 59 -11.09 -0.28 -1.74
C LYS A 59 -10.82 0.64 -0.55
N PHE A 60 -9.61 1.21 -0.44
CA PHE A 60 -9.19 2.00 0.72
C PHE A 60 -8.56 3.33 0.27
N LEU A 61 -9.33 4.42 0.39
CA LEU A 61 -8.98 5.78 -0.06
C LEU A 61 -7.67 6.35 0.52
N ARG A 62 -7.10 5.80 1.59
CA ARG A 62 -5.92 6.36 2.29
C ARG A 62 -4.87 5.35 2.76
N ARG A 63 -5.01 4.06 2.47
CA ARG A 63 -4.02 3.05 2.94
C ARG A 63 -3.16 2.55 1.79
N HIS A 64 -1.84 2.51 2.01
CA HIS A 64 -0.93 1.82 1.12
C HIS A 64 -1.06 0.30 1.31
N TYR A 65 -1.02 -0.45 0.21
CA TYR A 65 -0.98 -1.91 0.27
C TYR A 65 0.26 -2.35 1.04
N ASN A 66 0.04 -3.06 2.15
CA ASN A 66 1.10 -3.64 2.98
C ASN A 66 0.99 -5.16 2.85
N PRO A 67 1.79 -5.81 1.98
CA PRO A 67 1.77 -7.26 1.83
C PRO A 67 2.16 -7.94 3.13
N SER A 68 1.63 -9.15 3.34
CA SER A 68 1.97 -9.95 4.51
C SER A 68 3.46 -10.33 4.49
N ILE A 69 4.05 -10.47 5.68
CA ILE A 69 5.46 -10.91 5.84
C ILE A 69 5.70 -12.24 5.12
N LYS A 70 4.73 -13.17 5.18
CA LYS A 70 4.80 -14.47 4.49
C LYS A 70 4.97 -14.29 2.97
N LEU A 71 4.19 -13.41 2.35
CA LEU A 71 4.26 -13.16 0.91
C LEU A 71 5.59 -12.49 0.52
N LEU A 72 6.07 -11.52 1.32
CA LEU A 72 7.37 -10.89 1.12
C LEU A 72 8.52 -11.89 1.21
N LEU A 73 8.48 -12.80 2.18
CA LEU A 73 9.49 -13.85 2.35
C LEU A 73 9.51 -14.79 1.14
N SER A 74 8.35 -15.24 0.67
CA SER A 74 8.25 -16.09 -0.53
C SER A 74 8.82 -15.41 -1.77
N ILE A 75 8.54 -14.12 -1.96
CA ILE A 75 9.10 -13.32 -3.05
C ILE A 75 10.62 -13.24 -2.97
N TYR A 76 11.15 -12.97 -1.77
CA TYR A 76 12.58 -12.87 -1.54
C TYR A 76 13.33 -14.17 -1.86
N ILE A 77 12.77 -15.31 -1.45
CA ILE A 77 13.34 -16.63 -1.73
C ILE A 77 13.33 -16.90 -3.25
N LEU A 78 12.22 -16.59 -3.92
CA LEU A 78 12.10 -16.73 -5.38
C LEU A 78 13.05 -15.80 -6.15
N GLU A 79 13.44 -14.66 -5.58
CA GLU A 79 14.40 -13.73 -6.21
C GLU A 79 15.84 -14.21 -6.02
N ILE A 80 16.22 -14.66 -4.83
CA ILE A 80 17.62 -15.00 -4.50
C ILE A 80 18.09 -16.32 -5.09
N ILE A 81 17.26 -17.36 -5.09
CA ILE A 81 17.68 -18.69 -5.57
C ILE A 81 18.14 -18.64 -7.04
N PRO A 82 17.37 -18.05 -7.98
CA PRO A 82 17.80 -17.94 -9.38
C PRO A 82 19.07 -17.10 -9.55
N ILE A 83 19.22 -16.02 -8.75
CA ILE A 83 20.43 -15.19 -8.75
C ILE A 83 21.64 -16.05 -8.37
N LEU A 84 21.58 -16.81 -7.28
CA LEU A 84 22.67 -17.69 -6.84
C LEU A 84 23.04 -18.71 -7.91
N ILE A 85 22.04 -19.38 -8.49
CA ILE A 85 22.25 -20.37 -9.56
C ILE A 85 22.94 -19.73 -10.77
N PHE A 86 22.48 -18.56 -11.20
CA PHE A 86 23.04 -17.83 -12.35
C PHE A 86 24.54 -17.53 -12.16
N TYR A 87 24.91 -16.94 -11.03
CA TYR A 87 26.31 -16.58 -10.78
C TYR A 87 27.21 -17.78 -10.52
N TYR A 88 26.67 -18.82 -9.90
CA TYR A 88 27.38 -20.07 -9.67
C TYR A 88 27.73 -20.78 -10.99
N MET A 89 26.78 -20.86 -11.92
CA MET A 89 26.99 -21.45 -13.25
C MET A 89 28.08 -20.74 -14.06
N LEU A 90 28.23 -19.42 -13.85
CA LEU A 90 29.23 -18.59 -14.52
C LEU A 90 30.55 -18.47 -13.75
N LEU A 91 30.66 -19.10 -12.57
CA LEU A 91 31.80 -18.97 -11.65
C LEU A 91 32.18 -17.50 -11.33
N ASN A 92 31.21 -16.59 -11.44
CA ASN A 92 31.41 -15.14 -11.35
C ASN A 92 31.03 -14.61 -9.96
N LEU A 93 31.69 -15.15 -8.91
CA LEU A 93 31.39 -14.84 -7.51
C LEU A 93 31.60 -13.35 -7.15
N LYS A 94 32.52 -12.66 -7.82
CA LYS A 94 32.75 -11.22 -7.59
C LYS A 94 31.48 -10.40 -7.89
N PHE A 95 30.82 -10.71 -9.01
CA PHE A 95 29.60 -10.01 -9.40
C PHE A 95 28.38 -10.44 -8.59
N LEU A 96 28.37 -11.67 -8.06
CA LEU A 96 27.35 -12.09 -7.08
C LEU A 96 27.37 -11.18 -5.85
N ILE A 97 28.55 -10.93 -5.29
CA ILE A 97 28.71 -10.05 -4.11
C ILE A 97 28.21 -8.64 -4.44
N ILE A 98 28.61 -8.09 -5.60
CA ILE A 98 28.14 -6.77 -6.05
C ILE A 98 26.61 -6.73 -6.14
N ASN A 99 25.99 -7.76 -6.72
CA ASN A 99 24.53 -7.82 -6.86
C ASN A 99 23.84 -7.86 -5.49
N LEU A 100 24.33 -8.68 -4.56
CA LEU A 100 23.80 -8.76 -3.21
C LEU A 100 23.95 -7.43 -2.44
N VAL A 101 25.08 -6.74 -2.58
CA VAL A 101 25.30 -5.42 -1.97
C VAL A 101 24.29 -4.40 -2.52
N ILE A 102 24.02 -4.40 -3.84
CA ILE A 102 23.01 -3.52 -4.45
C ILE A 102 21.62 -3.80 -3.86
N ILE A 103 21.22 -5.06 -3.75
CA ILE A 103 19.93 -5.45 -3.18
C ILE A 103 19.80 -4.97 -1.73
N ILE A 104 20.84 -5.18 -0.91
CA ILE A 104 20.87 -4.76 0.50
C ILE A 104 20.80 -3.24 0.62
N LEU A 105 21.56 -2.50 -0.20
CA LEU A 105 21.52 -1.03 -0.20
C LEU A 105 20.12 -0.52 -0.56
N LEU A 106 19.46 -1.12 -1.56
CA LEU A 106 18.09 -0.76 -1.93
C LEU A 106 17.09 -1.03 -0.79
N ASP A 107 17.26 -2.14 -0.04
CA ASP A 107 16.45 -2.42 1.15
C ASP A 107 16.69 -1.41 2.27
N LEU A 108 17.96 -1.07 2.54
CA LEU A 108 18.30 -0.04 3.53
C LEU A 108 17.69 1.31 3.13
N ILE A 109 17.83 1.74 1.87
CA ILE A 109 17.22 2.98 1.37
C ILE A 109 15.70 2.95 1.54
N SER A 110 15.05 1.80 1.33
CA SER A 110 13.61 1.64 1.56
C SER A 110 13.24 1.82 3.03
N LEU A 111 14.02 1.23 3.93
CA LEU A 111 13.82 1.34 5.38
C LEU A 111 14.03 2.78 5.87
N TYR A 112 15.10 3.46 5.43
CA TYR A 112 15.35 4.87 5.77
C TYR A 112 14.28 5.81 5.20
N ASN A 113 13.78 5.54 3.98
CA ASN A 113 12.70 6.31 3.37
C ASN A 113 11.30 5.92 3.84
N LYS A 114 11.19 4.97 4.76
CA LYS A 114 9.93 4.72 5.47
C LYS A 114 9.80 5.86 6.48
N LYS A 115 9.36 7.04 6.00
CA LYS A 115 8.77 8.04 6.89
C LYS A 115 7.70 7.27 7.67
N SER A 116 8.01 6.96 8.92
CA SER A 116 7.06 6.43 9.89
C SER A 116 6.00 7.52 10.01
N ARG A 117 5.03 7.51 9.10
CA ARG A 117 3.78 8.18 9.32
C ARG A 117 3.16 7.31 10.39
N ARG A 118 3.45 7.65 11.66
CA ARG A 118 2.65 7.18 12.79
C ARG A 118 1.23 7.29 12.29
N THR A 119 0.56 6.15 12.16
CA THR A 119 -0.88 6.13 12.08
C THR A 119 -1.31 6.75 13.40
N THR A 120 -1.51 8.07 13.40
CA THR A 120 -2.35 8.70 14.41
C THR A 120 -3.68 8.03 14.20
N VAL A 121 -4.02 7.12 15.12
CA VAL A 121 -5.39 6.70 15.31
C VAL A 121 -6.18 8.01 15.36
N LEU A 122 -7.09 8.20 14.41
CA LEU A 122 -7.75 9.49 14.22
C LEU A 122 -8.50 9.92 15.49
N GLU A 123 -8.82 8.99 16.39
CA GLU A 123 -9.18 9.26 17.78
C GLU A 123 -8.99 8.01 18.66
N PRO A 124 -8.53 8.16 19.91
CA PRO A 124 -8.68 7.12 20.92
C PRO A 124 -10.16 7.05 21.32
N ASN A 125 -10.63 5.84 21.63
CA ASN A 125 -11.96 5.49 22.17
C ASN A 125 -13.01 5.31 21.08
N ASP A 126 -13.60 4.10 21.04
CA ASP A 126 -15.03 3.73 20.87
C ASP A 126 -16.05 4.72 20.25
N GLU A 127 -15.63 5.67 19.42
CA GLU A 127 -16.53 6.55 18.66
C GLU A 127 -17.07 5.73 17.49
N PHE A 128 -18.33 5.33 17.61
CA PHE A 128 -19.08 4.61 16.59
C PHE A 128 -19.11 5.43 15.30
N PHE A 129 -18.31 5.06 14.30
CA PHE A 129 -18.17 5.78 13.04
C PHE A 129 -19.29 5.37 12.07
N LYS A 130 -20.38 6.13 12.05
CA LYS A 130 -21.42 6.01 11.01
C LYS A 130 -21.50 7.31 10.22
N ILE A 131 -21.40 7.23 8.90
CA ILE A 131 -21.61 8.37 8.00
C ILE A 131 -23.10 8.42 7.67
N CYS A 132 -23.73 9.55 7.91
CA CYS A 132 -25.15 9.77 7.64
C CYS A 132 -25.36 11.09 6.88
N PHE A 133 -26.54 11.24 6.30
CA PHE A 133 -27.00 12.49 5.70
C PHE A 133 -28.02 13.16 6.63
N LEU A 134 -28.06 14.49 6.69
CA LEU A 134 -29.18 15.16 7.35
C LEU A 134 -30.46 15.08 6.51
N LYS A 135 -31.59 14.84 7.17
CA LYS A 135 -32.94 14.88 6.58
C LYS A 135 -33.47 16.29 6.40
N GLU A 136 -33.02 17.24 7.23
CA GLU A 136 -33.52 18.62 7.29
C GLU A 136 -32.36 19.56 7.70
N ASP A 137 -32.53 20.87 7.48
CA ASP A 137 -31.57 21.88 7.92
C ASP A 137 -31.45 21.93 9.46
N PHE A 138 -30.22 22.06 9.96
CA PHE A 138 -29.96 22.19 11.39
C PHE A 138 -29.47 23.60 11.76
N TYR A 139 -30.17 24.20 12.72
CA TYR A 139 -29.91 25.55 13.21
C TYR A 139 -29.39 25.51 14.65
N VAL A 140 -28.34 26.29 14.94
CA VAL A 140 -27.84 26.54 16.29
C VAL A 140 -27.97 28.02 16.57
N ASP A 141 -28.65 28.39 17.66
CA ASP A 141 -28.87 29.79 18.05
C ASP A 141 -29.46 30.67 16.93
N GLY A 142 -30.33 30.08 16.10
CA GLY A 142 -30.98 30.77 14.96
C GLY A 142 -30.13 30.88 13.70
N VAL A 143 -28.91 30.35 13.69
CA VAL A 143 -28.01 30.33 12.53
C VAL A 143 -27.99 28.94 11.89
N LYS A 144 -28.11 28.86 10.56
CA LYS A 144 -28.00 27.60 9.81
C LYS A 144 -26.55 27.11 9.84
N GLU A 145 -26.28 26.04 10.58
CA GLU A 145 -24.93 25.48 10.72
C GLU A 145 -24.70 24.28 9.80
N ILE A 146 -25.75 23.48 9.56
CA ILE A 146 -25.67 22.28 8.71
C ILE A 146 -26.87 22.26 7.78
N GLU A 147 -26.63 22.00 6.49
CA GLU A 147 -27.67 21.98 5.47
C GLU A 147 -28.27 20.58 5.31
N GLN A 148 -29.53 20.52 4.86
CA GLN A 148 -30.16 19.29 4.44
C GLN A 148 -29.28 18.56 3.42
N PHE A 149 -29.16 17.24 3.54
CA PHE A 149 -28.26 16.39 2.75
C PHE A 149 -26.75 16.62 2.95
N ASP A 150 -26.33 17.46 3.91
CA ASP A 150 -24.92 17.48 4.29
C ASP A 150 -24.49 16.12 4.86
N VAL A 151 -23.29 15.71 4.47
CA VAL A 151 -22.64 14.50 4.98
C VAL A 151 -22.05 14.80 6.35
N VAL A 152 -22.49 14.05 7.35
CA VAL A 152 -21.99 14.16 8.71
C VAL A 152 -21.55 12.80 9.24
N GLN A 153 -20.51 12.84 10.07
CA GLN A 153 -20.00 11.68 10.78
C GLN A 153 -20.64 11.64 12.17
N VAL A 154 -21.43 10.62 12.46
CA VAL A 154 -21.93 10.33 13.81
C VAL A 154 -20.75 9.92 14.69
N LEU A 155 -20.60 10.55 15.85
CA LEU A 155 -19.56 10.25 16.85
C LEU A 155 -20.13 9.45 18.02
N GLY A 156 -21.42 9.60 18.31
CA GLY A 156 -22.09 8.90 19.39
C GLY A 156 -23.52 9.37 19.60
N LYS A 157 -24.33 8.53 20.22
CA LYS A 157 -25.74 8.79 20.55
C LYS A 157 -25.93 8.78 22.06
N LYS A 158 -26.60 9.80 22.59
CA LYS A 158 -26.96 9.91 24.01
C LYS A 158 -28.43 10.31 24.14
N GLY A 159 -29.30 9.31 24.32
CA GLY A 159 -30.75 9.52 24.32
C GLY A 159 -31.25 9.99 22.95
N ASP A 160 -31.97 11.11 22.94
CA ASP A 160 -32.55 11.73 21.73
C ASP A 160 -31.60 12.68 21.00
N VAL A 161 -30.35 12.77 21.45
CA VAL A 161 -29.31 13.63 20.86
C VAL A 161 -28.19 12.76 20.30
N VAL A 162 -27.77 13.08 19.09
CA VAL A 162 -26.63 12.50 18.39
C VAL A 162 -25.57 13.58 18.24
N ARG A 163 -24.35 13.25 18.63
CA ARG A 163 -23.19 14.08 18.36
C ARG A 163 -22.69 13.77 16.96
N VAL A 164 -22.64 14.78 16.10
CA VAL A 164 -22.18 14.67 14.72
C VAL A 164 -20.99 15.58 14.47
N ARG A 165 -20.18 15.24 13.47
CA ARG A 165 -19.04 16.02 13.00
C ARG A 165 -19.16 16.25 11.50
N ARG A 166 -18.99 17.50 11.07
CA ARG A 166 -18.96 17.87 9.66
C ARG A 166 -17.55 17.72 9.09
N SER A 167 -17.42 17.69 7.76
CA SER A 167 -16.14 17.53 7.06
C SER A 167 -15.08 18.59 7.38
N ASP A 168 -15.51 19.77 7.83
CA ASP A 168 -14.67 20.88 8.30
C ASP A 168 -14.11 20.67 9.73
N GLY A 169 -14.53 19.60 10.42
CA GLY A 169 -14.10 19.24 11.76
C GLY A 169 -14.95 19.82 12.89
N ARG A 170 -15.95 20.66 12.59
CA ARG A 170 -16.87 21.19 13.62
C ARG A 170 -17.80 20.09 14.13
N ARG A 171 -18.16 20.18 15.41
CA ARG A 171 -18.97 19.19 16.11
C ARG A 171 -20.27 19.82 16.59
N PHE A 172 -21.38 19.11 16.37
CA PHE A 172 -22.72 19.58 16.70
C PHE A 172 -23.50 18.48 17.43
N ASN A 173 -24.45 18.89 18.25
CA ASN A 173 -25.37 18.00 18.93
C ASN A 173 -26.75 18.16 18.29
N CYS A 174 -27.15 17.17 17.51
CA CYS A 174 -28.35 17.18 16.68
C CYS A 174 -29.40 16.21 17.25
N PRO A 175 -30.71 16.48 17.11
CA PRO A 175 -31.73 15.49 17.41
C PRO A 175 -31.56 14.22 16.55
N VAL A 176 -31.84 13.04 17.08
CA VAL A 176 -31.77 11.78 16.30
C VAL A 176 -32.66 11.83 15.06
N GLY A 177 -33.83 12.45 15.16
CA GLY A 177 -34.84 12.48 14.09
C GLY A 177 -34.39 13.18 12.80
N ILE A 178 -33.41 14.10 12.88
CA ILE A 178 -32.91 14.83 11.70
C ILE A 178 -31.80 14.08 10.96
N ILE A 179 -31.39 12.91 11.45
CA ILE A 179 -30.34 12.10 10.82
C ILE A 179 -30.99 10.98 10.00
N ASN A 180 -30.56 10.86 8.74
CA ASN A 180 -30.92 9.73 7.89
C ASN A 180 -29.97 8.56 8.15
N ASP A 181 -30.35 7.73 9.12
CA ASP A 181 -29.62 6.52 9.50
C ASP A 181 -29.87 5.33 8.55
N GLU A 182 -30.74 5.45 7.53
CA GLU A 182 -31.07 4.36 6.60
C GLU A 182 -29.99 4.14 5.52
N VAL A 183 -29.11 5.12 5.31
CA VAL A 183 -28.00 5.02 4.35
C VAL A 183 -26.74 4.60 5.09
N GLU A 184 -26.53 3.30 5.23
CA GLU A 184 -25.25 2.76 5.71
C GLU A 184 -24.21 2.80 4.59
N VAL A 185 -23.37 3.82 4.60
CA VAL A 185 -22.10 3.77 3.85
C VAL A 185 -21.13 2.91 4.68
N MET A 186 -21.17 1.59 4.47
CA MET A 186 -20.17 0.69 5.03
C MET A 186 -18.79 1.02 4.44
N VAL A 187 -17.86 1.45 5.30
CA VAL A 187 -16.44 1.71 4.97
C VAL A 187 -15.58 0.52 5.37
#